data_AF-A0A957TNH6-F1
#
_entry.id   AF-A0A957TNH6-F1
#
_cell.length_a   1.000
_cell.length_b   1.000
_cell.length_c   1.000
_cell.angle_alpha   90.00
_cell.angle_beta   90.00
_cell.angle_gamma   90.00
#
_symmetry.space_group_name_H-M   'P 1'
#
loop_
_entity.id
_entity.type
_entity.pdbx_description
1 polymer ?
#
loop_
_entity_poly.entity_id
_entity_poly.type
_entity_poly.pdbx_seq_one_letter_code
_entity_poly.pdbx_strand_id
1 'polypeptide(L)'
;GIVCNDTDSDGVPDVYDFDNDGDGVPDNADYAPFAKQTVTDGIFGLNLANYSSDKPIAIDFQIRPTDDRHLWWTNSYVDWPANDLEGQVQRVTDETLSDLGDVQLNPVLEITIPYDAANPTRGLPVQDGVDVSSINATTPITTWLDSDTADAMGLSVTEPSEENNGTINVYVMLTTVEDEVGETPVALAGRMLYEMPSGATGWGAEQQVRLLWLVNGLSDSCTAPDTLSTEEAASYCADSANWISEQTVLQSYYDDFTITSLMAKEDNGAAAAVFAQKSAGQQYDADLWHLADVLQQTYLTRAVDAGTNQRLTAEDIDSHLAAWGVGNLYVKELPALADELTMIQA
;
A
#
# COMPACT_ATOMS: atom_id res chain seq x y z
N GLY A 1 7.72 -29.22 -34.75
CA GLY A 1 7.98 -29.14 -33.31
C GLY A 1 7.38 -27.85 -32.82
N ILE A 2 6.73 -27.87 -31.66
CA ILE A 2 6.40 -26.62 -30.97
C ILE A 2 7.75 -26.03 -30.55
N VAL A 3 8.03 -24.80 -30.99
CA VAL A 3 9.16 -24.03 -30.46
C VAL A 3 8.72 -23.62 -29.07
N CYS A 4 9.46 -24.03 -28.04
CA CYS A 4 9.26 -23.50 -26.70
C CYS A 4 9.62 -22.01 -26.73
N ASN A 5 8.85 -21.17 -26.04
CA ASN A 5 9.20 -19.77 -25.87
C ASN A 5 10.52 -19.64 -25.10
N ASP A 6 11.20 -18.53 -25.37
CA ASP A 6 12.47 -18.08 -24.81
C ASP A 6 12.31 -16.56 -24.76
N THR A 7 11.82 -16.08 -23.62
CA THR A 7 11.24 -14.74 -23.46
C THR A 7 12.32 -13.66 -23.46
N ASP A 8 13.48 -13.91 -22.86
CA ASP A 8 14.62 -13.00 -22.83
C ASP A 8 15.65 -13.24 -23.97
N SER A 9 15.49 -14.33 -24.72
CA SER A 9 16.35 -14.72 -25.85
C SER A 9 17.78 -15.10 -25.46
N ASP A 10 18.01 -15.64 -24.26
CA ASP A 10 19.31 -16.12 -23.79
C ASP A 10 19.69 -17.51 -24.35
N GLY A 11 18.73 -18.22 -24.96
CA GLY A 11 18.89 -19.55 -25.56
C GLY A 11 18.46 -20.71 -24.66
N VAL A 12 17.96 -20.44 -23.45
CA VAL A 12 17.30 -21.38 -22.55
C VAL A 12 15.79 -21.22 -22.74
N PRO A 13 15.05 -22.29 -23.10
CA PRO A 13 13.60 -22.17 -23.19
C PRO A 13 12.96 -21.94 -21.82
N ASP A 14 11.92 -21.09 -21.75
CA ASP A 14 11.23 -20.67 -20.51
C ASP A 14 10.97 -21.84 -19.54
N VAL A 15 10.52 -23.00 -20.05
CA VAL A 15 10.23 -24.19 -19.23
C VAL A 15 11.44 -24.79 -18.49
N TYR A 16 12.66 -24.34 -18.82
CA TYR A 16 13.93 -24.73 -18.21
C TYR A 16 14.74 -23.52 -17.72
N ASP A 17 14.21 -22.32 -17.88
CA ASP A 17 14.80 -21.09 -17.38
C ASP A 17 14.41 -20.91 -15.91
N PHE A 18 15.25 -20.20 -15.17
CA PHE A 18 14.99 -19.80 -13.79
C PHE A 18 14.49 -18.35 -13.69
N ASP A 19 14.68 -17.56 -14.74
CA ASP A 19 14.28 -16.15 -14.85
C ASP A 19 13.93 -15.88 -16.32
N ASN A 20 12.67 -16.13 -16.73
CA ASN A 20 12.35 -16.17 -18.17
C ASN A 20 12.51 -14.82 -18.87
N ASP A 21 12.39 -13.70 -18.13
CA ASP A 21 12.47 -12.38 -18.73
C ASP A 21 13.82 -11.69 -18.49
N GLY A 22 14.69 -12.29 -17.68
CA GLY A 22 16.07 -11.88 -17.44
C GLY A 22 16.17 -10.57 -16.69
N ASP A 23 15.26 -10.28 -15.76
CA ASP A 23 15.28 -9.06 -14.94
C ASP A 23 16.06 -9.21 -13.62
N GLY A 24 16.55 -10.41 -13.33
CA GLY A 24 17.32 -10.77 -12.15
C GLY A 24 16.47 -11.24 -10.97
N VAL A 25 15.14 -11.27 -11.09
CA VAL A 25 14.22 -11.87 -10.13
C VAL A 25 13.86 -13.27 -10.60
N PRO A 26 14.16 -14.31 -9.79
CA PRO A 26 13.77 -15.67 -10.13
C PRO A 26 12.25 -15.85 -10.31
N ASP A 27 11.83 -16.68 -11.24
CA ASP A 27 10.42 -16.96 -11.55
C ASP A 27 9.56 -17.37 -10.34
N ASN A 28 10.16 -18.00 -9.33
CA ASN A 28 9.47 -18.41 -8.10
C ASN A 28 9.22 -17.23 -7.14
N ALA A 29 9.97 -16.14 -7.28
CA ALA A 29 9.86 -14.92 -6.49
C ALA A 29 9.32 -13.72 -7.31
N ASP A 30 9.21 -13.86 -8.63
CA ASP A 30 8.70 -12.83 -9.52
C ASP A 30 7.16 -12.88 -9.62
N TYR A 31 6.53 -11.72 -9.46
CA TYR A 31 5.09 -11.58 -9.63
C TYR A 31 4.67 -11.44 -11.10
N ALA A 32 5.60 -11.15 -12.01
CA ALA A 32 5.39 -11.15 -13.45
C ALA A 32 6.54 -11.85 -14.23
N PRO A 33 6.67 -13.20 -14.17
CA PRO A 33 7.80 -14.01 -14.68
C PRO A 33 8.13 -13.94 -16.18
N PHE A 34 7.49 -13.05 -16.93
CA PHE A 34 7.59 -12.94 -18.38
C PHE A 34 7.62 -11.49 -18.87
N ALA A 35 7.68 -10.49 -17.96
CA ALA A 35 7.55 -9.09 -18.33
C ALA A 35 8.24 -8.12 -17.37
N LYS A 36 9.41 -7.64 -17.78
CA LYS A 36 10.10 -6.51 -17.15
C LYS A 36 9.92 -5.19 -17.88
N GLN A 37 10.16 -4.09 -17.16
CA GLN A 37 10.23 -2.75 -17.72
C GLN A 37 11.45 -1.99 -17.19
N THR A 38 12.36 -1.63 -18.10
CA THR A 38 13.49 -0.76 -17.78
C THR A 38 13.01 0.69 -17.61
N VAL A 39 13.48 1.34 -16.54
CA VAL A 39 13.20 2.75 -16.27
C VAL A 39 14.35 3.60 -16.82
N THR A 40 14.02 4.68 -17.53
CA THR A 40 15.02 5.62 -18.07
C THR A 40 15.12 6.82 -17.13
N ASP A 41 16.34 7.28 -16.86
CA ASP A 41 16.62 8.42 -15.97
C ASP A 41 16.05 8.28 -14.55
N GLY A 42 15.81 7.05 -14.08
CA GLY A 42 15.26 6.77 -12.74
C GLY A 42 13.80 7.22 -12.53
N ILE A 43 13.07 7.56 -13.60
CA ILE A 43 11.66 8.01 -13.53
C ILE A 43 10.75 7.07 -14.30
N PHE A 44 9.87 6.38 -13.58
CA PHE A 44 8.82 5.55 -14.18
C PHE A 44 7.51 6.34 -14.28
N GLY A 45 6.98 6.49 -15.49
CA GLY A 45 5.67 7.09 -15.73
C GLY A 45 4.55 6.08 -15.50
N LEU A 46 3.71 6.32 -14.50
CA LEU A 46 2.56 5.47 -14.17
C LEU A 46 1.28 6.11 -14.71
N ASN A 47 0.68 5.44 -15.71
CA ASN A 47 -0.60 5.81 -16.26
C ASN A 47 -1.62 4.69 -15.98
N LEU A 48 -2.61 5.01 -15.16
CA LEU A 48 -3.66 4.07 -14.78
C LEU A 48 -4.93 4.35 -15.60
N ALA A 49 -5.61 3.28 -16.02
CA ALA A 49 -6.81 3.36 -16.83
C ALA A 49 -7.82 2.31 -16.39
N ASN A 50 -9.11 2.62 -16.57
CA ASN A 50 -10.25 1.86 -16.07
C ASN A 50 -10.27 1.81 -14.53
N TYR A 51 -11.35 2.29 -13.92
CA TYR A 51 -11.55 2.27 -12.48
C TYR A 51 -13.04 2.18 -12.18
N SER A 52 -13.38 1.63 -11.02
CA SER A 52 -14.65 1.87 -10.36
C SER A 52 -14.49 3.02 -9.37
N SER A 53 -15.50 3.90 -9.26
CA SER A 53 -15.54 4.85 -8.14
C SER A 53 -15.79 4.10 -6.83
N ASP A 54 -15.35 4.70 -5.72
CA ASP A 54 -15.68 4.27 -4.35
C ASP A 54 -15.21 2.85 -4.00
N LYS A 55 -14.17 2.37 -4.68
CA LYS A 55 -13.51 1.10 -4.39
C LYS A 55 -12.02 1.32 -4.17
N PRO A 56 -11.42 0.67 -3.16
CA PRO A 56 -9.99 0.75 -2.97
C PRO A 56 -9.30 -0.06 -4.08
N ILE A 57 -8.24 0.53 -4.62
CA ILE A 57 -7.42 -0.06 -5.66
C ILE A 57 -5.99 -0.15 -5.12
N ALA A 58 -5.47 -1.37 -5.03
CA ALA A 58 -4.09 -1.62 -4.67
C ALA A 58 -3.24 -1.75 -5.94
N ILE A 59 -2.15 -1.00 -6.00
CA ILE A 59 -1.09 -1.17 -6.99
C ILE A 59 0.13 -1.72 -6.26
N ASP A 60 0.45 -2.97 -6.54
CA ASP A 60 1.62 -3.67 -6.04
C ASP A 60 2.78 -3.47 -7.01
N PHE A 61 3.85 -2.88 -6.51
CA PHE A 61 5.12 -2.73 -7.20
C PHE A 61 6.06 -3.83 -6.74
N GLN A 62 6.73 -4.46 -7.70
CA GLN A 62 7.98 -5.17 -7.47
C GLN A 62 9.03 -4.52 -8.36
N ILE A 63 10.14 -4.16 -7.75
CA ILE A 63 11.23 -3.44 -8.41
C ILE A 63 12.57 -4.04 -8.02
N ARG A 64 13.58 -3.77 -8.84
CA ARG A 64 14.96 -4.11 -8.52
C ARG A 64 15.88 -2.92 -8.76
N PRO A 65 16.71 -2.49 -7.80
CA PRO A 65 17.76 -1.53 -8.07
C PRO A 65 18.70 -2.03 -9.16
N THR A 66 19.19 -1.14 -10.02
CA THR A 66 20.14 -1.52 -11.09
C THR A 66 21.50 -1.98 -10.55
N ASP A 67 21.87 -1.53 -9.33
CA ASP A 67 22.99 -2.07 -8.58
C ASP A 67 22.50 -3.10 -7.55
N ASP A 68 22.73 -4.37 -7.85
CA ASP A 68 22.31 -5.50 -7.02
C ASP A 68 22.79 -5.43 -5.56
N ARG A 69 23.88 -4.69 -5.28
CA ARG A 69 24.39 -4.53 -3.92
C ARG A 69 23.42 -3.76 -3.03
N HIS A 70 22.58 -2.90 -3.61
CA HIS A 70 21.64 -2.08 -2.86
C HIS A 70 20.46 -2.91 -2.31
N LEU A 71 20.20 -4.11 -2.86
CA LEU A 71 19.24 -5.05 -2.28
C LEU A 71 19.59 -5.44 -0.83
N TRP A 72 20.89 -5.42 -0.49
CA TRP A 72 21.38 -5.74 0.85
C TRP A 72 21.41 -4.53 1.79
N TRP A 73 21.12 -3.32 1.30
CA TRP A 73 21.10 -2.12 2.14
C TRP A 73 19.81 -1.98 2.95
N THR A 74 18.72 -2.59 2.48
CA THR A 74 17.42 -2.55 3.15
C THR A 74 17.54 -2.98 4.60
N ASN A 75 17.16 -2.10 5.53
CA ASN A 75 17.25 -2.33 6.98
C ASN A 75 18.67 -2.60 7.51
N SER A 76 19.71 -2.27 6.74
CA SER A 76 21.07 -2.26 7.25
C SER A 76 21.26 -1.14 8.24
N TYR A 77 21.91 -1.45 9.36
CA TYR A 77 22.36 -0.47 10.34
C TYR A 77 23.83 -0.12 10.09
N VAL A 78 24.12 1.17 10.10
CA VAL A 78 25.47 1.72 10.01
C VAL A 78 25.73 2.53 11.28
N ASP A 79 26.95 2.46 11.79
CA ASP A 79 27.38 3.20 12.98
C ASP A 79 28.04 4.53 12.57
N TRP A 80 27.47 5.63 13.03
CA TRP A 80 27.98 6.98 12.88
C TRP A 80 29.00 7.25 13.99
N PRO A 81 30.05 8.04 13.70
CA PRO A 81 31.07 8.34 14.71
C PRO A 81 30.48 8.99 15.98
N ALA A 82 30.87 8.45 17.15
CA ALA A 82 30.53 9.03 18.44
C ALA A 82 31.14 10.44 18.62
N ASN A 83 30.42 11.32 19.33
CA ASN A 83 30.78 12.72 19.60
C ASN A 83 30.90 13.60 18.35
N ASP A 84 30.16 13.28 17.29
CA ASP A 84 29.96 14.24 16.21
C ASP A 84 28.98 15.34 16.67
N LEU A 85 29.51 16.53 16.93
CA LEU A 85 28.76 17.69 17.40
C LEU A 85 28.63 18.77 16.31
N GLU A 86 29.10 18.48 15.10
CA GLU A 86 29.19 19.42 14.00
C GLU A 86 28.24 19.04 12.86
N GLY A 87 27.57 20.03 12.26
CA GLY A 87 26.66 19.80 11.14
C GLY A 87 25.23 19.46 11.55
N GLN A 88 24.50 18.80 10.66
CA GLN A 88 23.07 18.51 10.82
C GLN A 88 22.78 17.33 11.75
N VAL A 89 23.78 16.45 11.94
CA VAL A 89 23.70 15.28 12.82
C VAL A 89 24.47 15.62 14.07
N GLN A 90 23.81 15.59 15.22
CA GLN A 90 24.45 15.79 16.50
C GLN A 90 24.28 14.54 17.36
N ARG A 91 25.38 14.00 17.86
CA ARG A 91 25.43 12.80 18.70
C ARG A 91 26.08 13.14 20.03
N VAL A 92 25.25 13.68 20.93
CA VAL A 92 25.59 14.09 22.30
C VAL A 92 25.42 12.93 23.28
N THR A 93 24.45 12.06 23.02
CA THR A 93 24.18 10.82 23.74
C THR A 93 24.75 9.62 22.99
N ASP A 94 24.88 8.49 23.70
CA ASP A 94 25.29 7.20 23.11
C ASP A 94 24.09 6.32 22.76
N GLU A 95 22.91 6.91 22.56
CA GLU A 95 21.73 6.17 22.10
C GLU A 95 21.93 5.68 20.66
N THR A 96 21.45 4.46 20.38
CA THR A 96 21.54 3.83 19.06
C THR A 96 20.18 3.31 18.63
N LEU A 97 19.90 3.30 17.32
CA LEU A 97 18.65 2.74 16.78
C LEU A 97 18.54 1.24 17.01
N SER A 98 19.70 0.57 17.04
CA SER A 98 19.86 -0.86 17.25
C SER A 98 21.22 -1.11 17.90
N ASP A 99 21.43 -2.32 18.43
CA ASP A 99 22.75 -2.79 18.87
C ASP A 99 23.80 -2.77 17.75
N LEU A 100 23.36 -2.57 16.49
CA LEU A 100 24.16 -2.60 15.28
C LEU A 100 24.51 -1.21 14.71
N GLY A 101 23.89 -0.12 15.17
CA GLY A 101 24.18 1.23 14.67
C GLY A 101 23.08 2.26 14.95
N ASP A 102 23.34 3.49 14.52
CA ASP A 102 22.53 4.69 14.72
C ASP A 102 21.95 5.28 13.43
N VAL A 103 22.35 4.75 12.28
CA VAL A 103 21.83 5.09 10.95
C VAL A 103 21.22 3.85 10.30
N GLN A 104 20.06 4.01 9.67
CA GLN A 104 19.33 2.98 8.94
C GLN A 104 18.95 3.48 7.55
N LEU A 105 19.17 2.64 6.53
CA LEU A 105 18.73 2.91 5.17
C LEU A 105 17.38 2.23 4.91
N ASN A 106 16.40 3.01 4.46
CA ASN A 106 15.06 2.54 4.16
C ASN A 106 14.70 2.86 2.69
N PRO A 107 14.40 1.84 1.87
CA PRO A 107 13.97 2.07 0.50
C PRO A 107 12.49 2.47 0.47
N VAL A 108 12.18 3.46 -0.36
CA VAL A 108 10.85 4.05 -0.52
C VAL A 108 10.60 4.35 -1.99
N LEU A 109 9.37 4.16 -2.46
CA LEU A 109 8.93 4.76 -3.71
C LEU A 109 8.37 6.16 -3.43
N GLU A 110 8.95 7.16 -4.06
CA GLU A 110 8.34 8.48 -4.16
C GLU A 110 7.44 8.52 -5.39
N ILE A 111 6.14 8.71 -5.18
CA ILE A 111 5.12 8.83 -6.22
C ILE A 111 4.66 10.28 -6.26
N THR A 112 5.11 11.00 -7.28
CA THR A 112 4.71 12.38 -7.55
C THR A 112 3.42 12.37 -8.37
N ILE A 113 2.32 12.86 -7.80
CA ILE A 113 0.98 12.87 -8.43
C ILE A 113 0.58 14.32 -8.75
N PRO A 114 0.53 14.70 -10.04
CA PRO A 114 0.07 16.03 -10.44
C PRO A 114 -1.44 16.20 -10.22
N TYR A 115 -1.88 17.44 -9.99
CA TYR A 115 -3.31 17.77 -10.00
C TYR A 115 -3.93 17.53 -11.38
N ASP A 116 -5.10 16.90 -11.41
CA ASP A 116 -5.97 16.83 -12.59
C ASP A 116 -7.43 17.00 -12.16
N ALA A 117 -8.20 17.79 -12.92
CA ALA A 117 -9.61 18.02 -12.62
C ALA A 117 -10.48 16.76 -12.76
N ALA A 118 -10.02 15.75 -13.50
CA ALA A 118 -10.67 14.44 -13.61
C ALA A 118 -10.56 13.62 -12.32
N ASN A 119 -9.55 13.90 -11.48
CA ASN A 119 -9.33 13.27 -10.18
C ASN A 119 -8.76 14.30 -9.18
N PRO A 120 -9.59 15.20 -8.63
CA PRO A 120 -9.12 16.29 -7.77
C PRO A 120 -8.43 15.84 -6.48
N THR A 121 -8.75 14.64 -5.99
CA THR A 121 -8.18 14.04 -4.77
C THR A 121 -6.92 13.25 -5.06
N ARG A 122 -6.57 13.08 -6.34
CA ARG A 122 -5.41 12.30 -6.79
C ARG A 122 -5.47 10.83 -6.34
N GLY A 123 -6.69 10.33 -6.13
CA GLY A 123 -6.96 8.97 -5.67
C GLY A 123 -6.57 8.73 -4.21
N LEU A 124 -6.49 9.78 -3.39
CA LEU A 124 -6.22 9.68 -1.95
C LEU A 124 -7.51 9.77 -1.12
N PRO A 125 -7.51 9.21 0.11
CA PRO A 125 -8.68 9.24 1.00
C PRO A 125 -9.05 10.69 1.37
N VAL A 126 -10.36 10.93 1.47
CA VAL A 126 -10.92 12.28 1.65
C VAL A 126 -11.69 12.34 2.97
N GLN A 127 -11.53 13.43 3.71
CA GLN A 127 -12.27 13.66 4.94
C GLN A 127 -13.78 13.69 4.70
N ASP A 128 -14.53 13.14 5.65
CA ASP A 128 -15.99 13.15 5.64
C ASP A 128 -16.57 14.57 5.48
N GLY A 129 -17.48 14.72 4.52
CA GLY A 129 -18.21 15.96 4.28
C GLY A 129 -17.47 16.99 3.41
N VAL A 130 -16.27 16.68 2.93
CA VAL A 130 -15.56 17.53 1.95
C VAL A 130 -16.20 17.37 0.56
N ASP A 131 -16.50 18.49 -0.08
CA ASP A 131 -16.95 18.51 -1.47
C ASP A 131 -15.76 18.38 -2.42
N VAL A 132 -15.58 17.18 -2.98
CA VAL A 132 -14.50 16.85 -3.92
C VAL A 132 -14.47 17.80 -5.12
N SER A 133 -15.62 18.34 -5.56
CA SER A 133 -15.68 19.26 -6.69
C SER A 133 -15.09 20.65 -6.40
N SER A 134 -14.86 20.97 -5.12
CA SER A 134 -14.24 22.22 -4.68
C SER A 134 -12.71 22.16 -4.60
N ILE A 135 -12.13 20.94 -4.62
CA ILE A 135 -10.69 20.72 -4.55
C ILE A 135 -10.06 21.13 -5.88
N ASN A 136 -8.99 21.93 -5.83
CA ASN A 136 -8.23 22.36 -6.99
C ASN A 136 -6.71 22.31 -6.71
N ALA A 137 -5.90 22.67 -7.69
CA ALA A 137 -4.43 22.65 -7.59
C ALA A 137 -3.85 23.49 -6.43
N THR A 138 -4.58 24.48 -5.91
CA THR A 138 -4.12 25.36 -4.82
C THR A 138 -4.77 25.04 -3.47
N THR A 139 -5.67 24.05 -3.41
CA THR A 139 -6.33 23.65 -2.18
C THR A 139 -5.35 22.87 -1.30
N PRO A 140 -4.99 23.34 -0.09
CA PRO A 140 -4.01 22.66 0.75
C PRO A 140 -4.46 21.26 1.16
N ILE A 141 -3.55 20.26 1.15
CA ILE A 141 -3.86 18.86 1.51
C ILE A 141 -4.54 18.75 2.87
N THR A 142 -4.16 19.58 3.85
CA THR A 142 -4.71 19.57 5.21
C THR A 142 -6.20 19.88 5.29
N THR A 143 -6.79 20.42 4.22
CA THR A 143 -8.21 20.78 4.16
C THR A 143 -9.12 19.68 3.62
N TRP A 144 -8.55 18.63 3.02
CA TRP A 144 -9.35 17.59 2.37
C TRP A 144 -8.82 16.16 2.57
N LEU A 145 -7.51 15.97 2.76
CA LEU A 145 -6.91 14.65 2.95
C LEU A 145 -7.32 14.08 4.31
N ASP A 146 -7.86 12.87 4.32
CA ASP A 146 -8.01 12.11 5.55
C ASP A 146 -6.66 11.47 5.91
N SER A 147 -5.90 12.14 6.77
CA SER A 147 -4.58 11.69 7.20
C SER A 147 -4.64 10.40 8.02
N ASP A 148 -5.67 10.19 8.83
CA ASP A 148 -5.79 9.00 9.67
C ASP A 148 -5.99 7.76 8.77
N THR A 149 -6.83 7.89 7.75
CA THR A 149 -7.04 6.83 6.75
C THR A 149 -5.78 6.63 5.89
N ALA A 150 -5.11 7.70 5.45
CA ALA A 150 -3.86 7.60 4.69
C ALA A 150 -2.75 6.89 5.50
N ASP A 151 -2.59 7.22 6.78
CA ASP A 151 -1.64 6.58 7.68
C ASP A 151 -2.00 5.11 7.92
N ALA A 152 -3.28 4.78 8.07
CA ALA A 152 -3.76 3.40 8.18
C ALA A 152 -3.51 2.58 6.89
N MET A 153 -3.46 3.25 5.74
CA MET A 153 -3.05 2.68 4.45
C MET A 153 -1.52 2.58 4.29
N GLY A 154 -0.75 3.08 5.26
CA GLY A 154 0.72 3.10 5.23
C GLY A 154 1.29 4.16 4.28
N LEU A 155 0.53 5.21 3.96
CA LEU A 155 0.91 6.26 3.03
C LEU A 155 1.38 7.49 3.78
N SER A 156 2.56 8.01 3.43
CA SER A 156 2.99 9.34 3.87
C SER A 156 2.85 10.33 2.71
N VAL A 157 2.07 11.39 2.92
CA VAL A 157 1.69 12.34 1.87
C VAL A 157 2.22 13.73 2.22
N THR A 158 2.90 14.36 1.26
CA THR A 158 3.41 15.73 1.41
C THR A 158 3.06 16.60 0.21
N GLU A 159 2.91 17.89 0.47
CA GLU A 159 2.93 18.90 -0.59
C GLU A 159 4.38 19.35 -0.80
N PRO A 160 4.97 19.18 -2.00
CA PRO A 160 6.17 19.91 -2.34
C PRO A 160 5.92 21.41 -2.22
N SER A 161 6.98 22.20 -2.04
CA SER A 161 6.90 23.66 -1.80
C SER A 161 5.90 24.39 -2.72
N GLU A 162 5.36 25.52 -2.24
CA GLU A 162 4.26 26.30 -2.86
C GLU A 162 4.41 26.63 -4.37
N GLU A 163 5.57 26.41 -4.97
CA GLU A 163 5.87 26.61 -6.39
C GLU A 163 5.34 25.50 -7.33
N ASN A 164 4.97 24.32 -6.82
CA ASN A 164 4.72 23.11 -7.64
C ASN A 164 3.26 22.84 -8.10
N ASN A 165 2.45 23.89 -8.26
CA ASN A 165 1.19 23.87 -9.04
C ASN A 165 0.25 22.67 -8.72
N GLY A 166 0.06 22.35 -7.44
CA GLY A 166 -0.86 21.29 -7.00
C GLY A 166 -0.37 19.86 -7.17
N THR A 167 0.93 19.67 -7.29
CA THR A 167 1.53 18.33 -7.19
C THR A 167 1.56 17.88 -5.74
N ILE A 168 1.42 16.57 -5.49
CA ILE A 168 1.66 15.96 -4.18
C ILE A 168 2.68 14.83 -4.32
N ASN A 169 3.42 14.55 -3.26
CA ASN A 169 4.31 13.39 -3.17
C ASN A 169 3.72 12.39 -2.19
N VAL A 170 3.67 11.13 -2.60
CA VAL A 170 3.29 10.00 -1.74
C VAL A 170 4.49 9.08 -1.60
N TYR A 171 4.82 8.73 -0.36
CA TYR A 171 5.93 7.84 -0.03
C TYR A 171 5.39 6.46 0.34
N VAL A 172 5.77 5.45 -0.44
CA VAL A 172 5.40 4.04 -0.23
C VAL A 172 6.64 3.29 0.23
N MET A 173 6.61 2.78 1.45
CA MET A 173 7.72 1.98 2.00
C MET A 173 7.88 0.68 1.23
N LEU A 174 9.14 0.30 0.98
CA LEU A 174 9.49 -0.94 0.30
C LEU A 174 10.03 -1.99 1.29
N THR A 175 9.66 -3.24 1.06
CA THR A 175 10.17 -4.41 1.79
C THR A 175 10.91 -5.34 0.86
N THR A 176 11.93 -6.03 1.38
CA THR A 176 12.69 -7.03 0.63
C THR A 176 11.81 -8.21 0.22
N VAL A 177 11.96 -8.65 -1.03
CA VAL A 177 11.50 -9.95 -1.52
C VAL A 177 12.72 -10.86 -1.58
N GLU A 178 12.59 -12.05 -0.99
CA GLU A 178 13.66 -13.03 -0.91
C GLU A 178 13.34 -14.25 -1.78
N ASP A 179 14.37 -14.86 -2.37
CA ASP A 179 14.23 -16.18 -2.99
C ASP A 179 14.06 -17.25 -1.90
N GLU A 180 12.99 -18.05 -2.01
CA GLU A 180 12.64 -19.12 -1.07
C GLU A 180 13.73 -20.18 -0.89
N VAL A 181 14.61 -20.36 -1.89
CA VAL A 181 15.68 -21.38 -1.84
C VAL A 181 16.95 -20.83 -1.18
N GLY A 182 17.31 -19.59 -1.52
CA GLY A 182 18.56 -18.96 -1.09
C GLY A 182 18.46 -18.08 0.16
N GLU A 183 17.26 -17.68 0.58
CA GLU A 183 17.01 -16.61 1.56
C GLU A 183 17.81 -15.34 1.22
N THR A 184 17.99 -15.08 -0.08
CA THR A 184 18.73 -13.93 -0.59
C THR A 184 17.76 -12.88 -1.11
N PRO A 185 18.00 -11.58 -0.85
CA PRO A 185 17.18 -10.52 -1.39
C PRO A 185 17.33 -10.47 -2.92
N VAL A 186 16.20 -10.51 -3.63
CA VAL A 186 16.14 -10.50 -5.10
C VAL A 186 15.34 -9.30 -5.63
N ALA A 187 14.43 -8.74 -4.85
CA ALA A 187 13.68 -7.55 -5.26
C ALA A 187 13.25 -6.73 -4.04
N LEU A 188 12.64 -5.59 -4.30
CA LEU A 188 11.93 -4.76 -3.34
C LEU A 188 10.46 -4.68 -3.77
N ALA A 189 9.53 -4.79 -2.82
CA ALA A 189 8.11 -4.70 -3.09
C ALA A 189 7.42 -3.68 -2.18
N GLY A 190 6.41 -3.00 -2.71
CA GLY A 190 5.59 -2.04 -1.97
C GLY A 190 4.22 -1.92 -2.59
N ARG A 191 3.26 -1.44 -1.79
CA ARG A 191 1.86 -1.31 -2.19
C ARG A 191 1.41 0.13 -2.06
N MET A 192 1.01 0.73 -3.18
CA MET A 192 0.26 1.97 -3.18
C MET A 192 -1.24 1.64 -3.14
N LEU A 193 -1.98 2.30 -2.27
CA LEU A 193 -3.42 2.19 -2.20
C LEU A 193 -4.06 3.48 -2.70
N TYR A 194 -5.03 3.35 -3.59
CA TYR A 194 -5.84 4.45 -4.09
C TYR A 194 -7.29 4.28 -3.66
N GLU A 195 -7.94 5.41 -3.40
CA GLU A 195 -9.38 5.51 -3.19
C GLU A 195 -9.95 6.53 -4.20
N MET A 196 -10.66 6.03 -5.20
CA MET A 196 -11.22 6.88 -6.25
C MET A 196 -12.51 7.54 -5.75
N PRO A 197 -12.59 8.88 -5.69
CA PRO A 197 -13.75 9.55 -5.11
C PRO A 197 -14.99 9.41 -6.01
N SER A 198 -16.17 9.39 -5.38
CA SER A 198 -17.43 9.57 -6.10
C SER A 198 -17.39 10.85 -6.95
N GLY A 199 -17.55 10.70 -8.27
CA GLY A 199 -17.51 11.82 -9.22
C GLY A 199 -16.18 12.02 -9.95
N ALA A 200 -15.13 11.24 -9.68
CA ALA A 200 -13.96 11.19 -10.56
C ALA A 200 -14.38 10.80 -11.99
N THR A 201 -13.80 11.47 -12.99
CA THR A 201 -14.04 11.20 -14.42
C THR A 201 -12.84 10.54 -15.12
N GLY A 202 -11.74 10.32 -14.40
CA GLY A 202 -10.52 9.67 -14.87
C GLY A 202 -9.57 9.39 -13.70
N TRP A 203 -8.45 8.73 -13.96
CA TRP A 203 -7.34 8.58 -12.99
C TRP A 203 -6.57 9.89 -12.77
N GLY A 204 -6.66 10.82 -13.73
CA GLY A 204 -5.90 12.07 -13.74
C GLY A 204 -4.70 11.99 -14.69
N ALA A 205 -3.73 12.87 -14.46
CA ALA A 205 -2.51 12.93 -15.25
C ALA A 205 -1.51 11.83 -14.85
N GLU A 206 -0.52 11.59 -15.73
CA GLU A 206 0.54 10.61 -15.50
C GLU A 206 1.32 10.93 -14.22
N GLN A 207 1.49 9.90 -13.37
CA GLN A 207 2.23 9.99 -12.11
C GLN A 207 3.69 9.62 -12.35
N GLN A 208 4.59 10.17 -11.54
CA GLN A 208 6.02 9.84 -11.63
C GLN A 208 6.46 9.04 -10.41
N VAL A 209 7.00 7.86 -10.64
CA VAL A 209 7.51 6.96 -9.60
C VAL A 209 9.03 6.96 -9.64
N ARG A 210 9.67 7.12 -8.48
CA ARG A 210 11.12 7.09 -8.30
C ARG A 210 11.50 6.24 -7.10
N LEU A 211 12.63 5.53 -7.19
CA LEU A 211 13.23 4.86 -6.04
C LEU A 211 14.04 5.88 -5.24
N LEU A 212 13.73 5.99 -3.95
CA LEU A 212 14.36 6.88 -2.99
C LEU A 212 14.88 6.07 -1.80
N TRP A 213 16.15 6.27 -1.46
CA TRP A 213 16.73 5.78 -0.22
C TRP A 213 16.66 6.87 0.85
N LEU A 214 15.93 6.61 1.93
CA LEU A 214 15.92 7.46 3.11
C LEU A 214 16.99 6.99 4.08
N VAL A 215 17.97 7.86 4.34
CA VAL A 215 18.98 7.68 5.38
C VAL A 215 18.42 8.26 6.67
N ASN A 216 17.87 7.38 7.50
CA ASN A 216 17.35 7.75 8.80
C ASN A 216 18.45 7.59 9.84
N GLY A 217 18.50 8.45 10.83
CA GLY A 217 19.39 8.26 11.96
C GLY A 217 18.88 8.97 13.20
N LEU A 218 19.51 8.68 14.34
CA LEU A 218 19.30 9.48 15.53
C LEU A 218 20.03 10.81 15.39
N SER A 219 19.30 11.90 15.60
CA SER A 219 19.92 13.18 15.86
C SER A 219 19.44 13.67 17.22
N ASP A 220 20.40 14.06 18.03
CA ASP A 220 20.12 14.69 19.30
C ASP A 220 19.80 16.16 19.04
N SER A 221 18.77 16.66 19.71
CA SER A 221 18.47 18.08 19.72
C SER A 221 18.19 18.57 21.13
N CYS A 222 18.49 19.84 21.38
CA CYS A 222 18.09 20.51 22.60
C CYS A 222 17.28 21.76 22.24
N THR A 223 16.00 21.73 22.61
CA THR A 223 15.13 22.90 22.53
C THR A 223 14.89 23.42 23.95
N ALA A 224 15.59 24.49 24.30
CA ALA A 224 15.40 25.15 25.59
C ALA A 224 13.99 25.78 25.68
N PRO A 225 13.32 25.76 26.85
CA PRO A 225 12.03 26.41 27.02
C PRO A 225 12.09 27.91 26.69
N ASP A 226 11.10 28.42 25.95
CA ASP A 226 10.99 29.83 25.55
C ASP A 226 10.97 30.83 26.72
N THR A 227 10.74 30.33 27.94
CA THR A 227 10.73 31.14 29.17
C THR A 227 12.12 31.50 29.68
N LEU A 228 13.19 30.86 29.17
CA LEU A 228 14.56 31.10 29.60
C LEU A 228 15.19 32.28 28.84
N SER A 229 16.04 33.05 29.52
CA SER A 229 16.90 34.01 28.82
C SER A 229 17.93 33.29 27.94
N THR A 230 18.55 34.00 26.99
CA THR A 230 19.54 33.41 26.07
C THR A 230 20.72 32.74 26.80
N GLU A 231 21.17 33.29 27.94
CA GLU A 231 22.28 32.74 28.73
C GLU A 231 21.84 31.50 29.54
N GLU A 232 20.61 31.49 30.03
CA GLU A 232 20.01 30.33 30.71
C GLU A 232 19.70 29.19 29.73
N ALA A 233 19.24 29.51 28.52
CA ALA A 233 19.02 28.56 27.43
C ALA A 233 20.33 27.89 26.99
N ALA A 234 21.41 28.68 26.87
CA ALA A 234 22.74 28.14 26.57
C ALA A 234 23.25 27.22 27.69
N SER A 235 22.99 27.57 28.96
CA SER A 235 23.34 26.73 30.11
C SER A 235 22.49 25.45 30.18
N TYR A 236 21.22 25.53 29.78
CA TYR A 236 20.30 24.40 29.70
C TYR A 236 20.79 23.37 28.67
N CYS A 237 21.12 23.81 27.46
CA CYS A 237 21.64 22.91 26.42
C CYS A 237 23.12 22.53 26.59
N ALA A 238 23.83 23.09 27.58
CA ALA A 238 25.16 22.61 27.94
C ALA A 238 25.12 21.32 28.79
N ASP A 239 23.97 21.00 29.39
CA ASP A 239 23.74 19.76 30.13
C ASP A 239 23.16 18.71 29.17
N SER A 240 23.90 17.62 28.93
CA SER A 240 23.48 16.54 28.04
C SER A 240 22.21 15.83 28.52
N ALA A 241 21.84 15.95 29.80
CA ALA A 241 20.59 15.40 30.32
C ALA A 241 19.32 16.09 29.76
N ASN A 242 19.47 17.27 29.14
CA ASN A 242 18.36 18.01 28.54
C ASN A 242 18.21 17.80 27.03
N TRP A 243 19.08 16.97 26.43
CA TRP A 243 19.00 16.60 25.02
C TRP A 243 18.06 15.42 24.84
N ILE A 244 17.35 15.41 23.72
CA ILE A 244 16.48 14.32 23.31
C ILE A 244 16.98 13.75 21.99
N SER A 245 17.02 12.43 21.89
CA SER A 245 17.36 11.70 20.67
C SER A 245 16.09 11.42 19.88
N GLU A 246 16.03 11.92 18.65
CA GLU A 246 14.89 11.69 17.76
C GLU A 246 15.37 11.05 16.47
N GLN A 247 14.60 10.09 15.96
CA GLN A 247 14.84 9.53 14.64
C GLN A 247 14.40 10.55 13.60
N THR A 248 15.32 10.94 12.72
CA THR A 248 15.08 11.91 11.65
C THR A 248 15.65 11.44 10.33
N VAL A 249 15.12 11.98 9.23
CA VAL A 249 15.68 11.77 7.90
C VAL A 249 16.88 12.69 7.74
N LEU A 250 18.08 12.12 7.70
CA LEU A 250 19.34 12.87 7.55
C LEU A 250 19.54 13.25 6.08
N GLN A 251 19.32 12.32 5.17
CA GLN A 251 19.42 12.58 3.74
C GLN A 251 18.58 11.61 2.92
N SER A 252 18.27 11.99 1.70
CA SER A 252 17.66 11.13 0.70
C SER A 252 18.47 11.10 -0.60
N TYR A 253 18.45 9.96 -1.28
CA TYR A 253 19.14 9.76 -2.56
C TYR A 253 18.26 8.98 -3.52
N TYR A 254 18.17 9.44 -4.77
CA TYR A 254 17.52 8.67 -5.82
C TYR A 254 18.43 7.56 -6.32
N ASP A 255 17.81 6.49 -6.78
CA ASP A 255 18.49 5.33 -7.35
C ASP A 255 17.84 4.91 -8.66
N ASP A 256 18.62 4.30 -9.53
CA ASP A 256 18.14 3.75 -10.79
C ASP A 256 17.61 2.33 -10.55
N PHE A 257 16.47 1.99 -11.15
CA PHE A 257 15.78 0.72 -10.90
C PHE A 257 15.08 0.18 -12.16
N THR A 258 14.68 -1.08 -12.11
CA THR A 258 13.76 -1.71 -13.05
C THR A 258 12.45 -2.03 -12.36
N ILE A 259 11.34 -1.95 -13.10
CA ILE A 259 10.08 -2.56 -12.66
C ILE A 259 10.13 -4.01 -13.10
N THR A 260 10.07 -4.92 -12.14
CA THR A 260 10.03 -6.37 -12.36
C THR A 260 8.58 -6.85 -12.39
N SER A 261 7.72 -6.22 -11.57
CA SER A 261 6.29 -6.45 -11.64
C SER A 261 5.45 -5.23 -11.26
N LEU A 262 4.27 -5.15 -11.88
CA LEU A 262 3.23 -4.19 -11.52
C LEU A 262 1.87 -4.89 -11.57
N MET A 263 1.22 -5.03 -10.42
CA MET A 263 -0.08 -5.66 -10.30
C MET A 263 -1.11 -4.66 -9.78
N ALA A 264 -2.25 -4.55 -10.48
CA ALA A 264 -3.38 -3.76 -10.03
C ALA A 264 -4.51 -4.67 -9.53
N LYS A 265 -5.00 -4.43 -8.33
CA LYS A 265 -6.12 -5.15 -7.71
C LYS A 265 -7.17 -4.16 -7.23
N GLU A 266 -8.36 -4.24 -7.80
CA GLU A 266 -9.54 -3.54 -7.29
C GLU A 266 -10.28 -4.44 -6.30
N ASP A 267 -10.47 -3.97 -5.07
CA ASP A 267 -11.35 -4.67 -4.14
C ASP A 267 -12.80 -4.30 -4.42
N ASN A 268 -13.63 -5.30 -4.67
CA ASN A 268 -15.06 -5.13 -4.90
C ASN A 268 -15.88 -5.28 -3.62
N GLY A 269 -15.21 -5.37 -2.47
CA GLY A 269 -15.80 -5.75 -1.21
C GLY A 269 -16.17 -7.23 -1.17
N ALA A 270 -16.59 -7.67 0.00
CA ALA A 270 -17.23 -8.96 0.19
C ALA A 270 -18.55 -8.73 0.92
N ALA A 271 -19.66 -9.07 0.27
CA ALA A 271 -20.96 -9.13 0.94
C ALA A 271 -21.08 -10.50 1.62
N ALA A 272 -21.44 -10.50 2.90
CA ALA A 272 -21.68 -11.71 3.67
C ALA A 272 -23.11 -11.73 4.19
N ALA A 273 -23.68 -12.92 4.33
CA ALA A 273 -24.98 -13.11 4.97
C ALA A 273 -24.88 -14.26 5.97
N VAL A 274 -25.35 -14.02 7.20
CA VAL A 274 -25.41 -15.05 8.24
C VAL A 274 -26.82 -15.61 8.31
N PHE A 275 -26.93 -16.92 8.09
CA PHE A 275 -28.17 -17.67 8.21
C PHE A 275 -28.17 -18.44 9.54
N ALA A 276 -29.19 -18.23 10.35
CA ALA A 276 -29.36 -18.92 11.62
C ALA A 276 -30.78 -19.47 11.76
N GLN A 277 -30.94 -20.59 12.46
CA GLN A 277 -32.27 -21.06 12.82
C GLN A 277 -32.82 -20.22 13.99
N LYS A 278 -34.06 -19.74 13.89
CA LYS A 278 -34.74 -19.06 15.00
C LYS A 278 -34.94 -20.09 16.12
N SER A 279 -34.36 -19.87 17.29
CA SER A 279 -34.34 -20.87 18.36
C SER A 279 -35.76 -21.20 18.85
N ALA A 280 -36.23 -22.43 18.59
CA ALA A 280 -37.38 -23.03 19.26
C ALA A 280 -37.48 -24.55 18.99
N GLY A 281 -36.76 -25.36 19.77
CA GLY A 281 -37.13 -26.75 20.04
C GLY A 281 -37.09 -27.77 18.89
N GLN A 282 -36.55 -27.42 17.72
CA GLN A 282 -36.30 -28.37 16.63
C GLN A 282 -34.95 -29.05 16.87
N GLN A 283 -34.93 -30.38 16.89
CA GLN A 283 -33.74 -31.17 17.22
C GLN A 283 -32.79 -31.35 16.01
N TYR A 284 -33.17 -30.83 14.83
CA TYR A 284 -32.43 -30.99 13.58
C TYR A 284 -32.46 -29.72 12.72
N ASP A 285 -31.29 -29.30 12.25
CA ASP A 285 -31.02 -28.13 11.40
C ASP A 285 -31.43 -28.34 9.92
N ALA A 286 -32.61 -28.91 9.67
CA ALA A 286 -33.03 -29.34 8.33
C ALA A 286 -33.00 -28.20 7.28
N ASP A 287 -33.43 -27.00 7.67
CA ASP A 287 -33.44 -25.83 6.79
C ASP A 287 -32.02 -25.32 6.47
N LEU A 288 -31.06 -25.45 7.40
CA LEU A 288 -29.67 -25.08 7.17
C LEU A 288 -28.97 -26.08 6.24
N TRP A 289 -29.24 -27.38 6.41
CA TRP A 289 -28.74 -28.41 5.49
C TRP A 289 -29.33 -28.26 4.08
N HIS A 290 -30.61 -27.90 3.99
CA HIS A 290 -31.24 -27.64 2.70
C HIS A 290 -30.66 -26.39 2.02
N LEU A 291 -30.46 -25.31 2.77
CA LEU A 291 -29.79 -24.11 2.27
C LEU A 291 -28.38 -24.43 1.76
N ALA A 292 -27.58 -25.20 2.51
CA ALA A 292 -26.24 -25.59 2.09
C ALA A 292 -26.23 -26.36 0.76
N ASP A 293 -27.16 -27.32 0.58
CA ASP A 293 -27.31 -28.08 -0.67
C ASP A 293 -27.73 -27.17 -1.84
N VAL A 294 -28.69 -26.27 -1.62
CA VAL A 294 -29.14 -25.33 -2.66
C VAL A 294 -28.03 -24.35 -3.06
N LEU A 295 -27.31 -23.78 -2.09
CA LEU A 295 -26.18 -22.89 -2.36
C LEU A 295 -25.07 -23.63 -3.11
N GLN A 296 -24.74 -24.86 -2.69
CA GLN A 296 -23.74 -25.69 -3.36
C GLN A 296 -24.13 -25.95 -4.82
N GLN A 297 -25.38 -26.32 -5.10
CA GLN A 297 -25.84 -26.55 -6.47
C GLN A 297 -25.88 -25.26 -7.30
N THR A 298 -26.30 -24.15 -6.70
CA THR A 298 -26.45 -22.85 -7.38
C THR A 298 -25.10 -22.26 -7.79
N TYR A 299 -24.12 -22.25 -6.88
CA TYR A 299 -22.82 -21.61 -7.14
C TYR A 299 -21.83 -22.51 -7.89
N LEU A 300 -21.88 -23.84 -7.72
CA LEU A 300 -21.03 -24.75 -8.51
C LEU A 300 -21.49 -24.87 -9.97
N THR A 301 -22.74 -24.54 -10.29
CA THR A 301 -23.28 -24.68 -11.66
C THR A 301 -23.39 -23.37 -12.43
N ARG A 302 -22.89 -22.25 -11.87
CA ARG A 302 -22.99 -20.91 -12.47
C ARG A 302 -24.47 -20.54 -12.74
N ALA A 303 -25.34 -20.78 -11.76
CA ALA A 303 -26.75 -20.46 -11.88
C ALA A 303 -26.95 -18.95 -12.11
N VAL A 304 -27.90 -18.64 -13.00
CA VAL A 304 -28.34 -17.28 -13.32
C VAL A 304 -29.81 -17.14 -12.96
N ASP A 305 -30.22 -15.94 -12.57
CA ASP A 305 -31.65 -15.63 -12.40
C ASP A 305 -32.39 -15.87 -13.73
N ALA A 306 -33.52 -16.58 -13.67
CA ALA A 306 -34.25 -17.01 -14.86
C ALA A 306 -34.97 -15.85 -15.59
N GLY A 307 -35.17 -14.70 -14.93
CA GLY A 307 -35.79 -13.50 -15.46
C GLY A 307 -34.79 -12.48 -16.00
N THR A 308 -33.63 -12.32 -15.37
CA THR A 308 -32.63 -11.30 -15.72
C THR A 308 -31.39 -11.87 -16.42
N ASN A 309 -31.18 -13.19 -16.35
CA ASN A 309 -29.99 -13.88 -16.85
C ASN A 309 -28.68 -13.36 -16.24
N GLN A 310 -28.77 -12.68 -15.08
CA GLN A 310 -27.62 -12.22 -14.30
C GLN A 310 -27.18 -13.32 -13.33
N ARG A 311 -25.90 -13.33 -12.99
CA ARG A 311 -25.38 -14.24 -11.94
C ARG A 311 -26.01 -13.86 -10.60
N LEU A 312 -26.41 -14.87 -9.84
CA LEU A 312 -26.88 -14.66 -8.47
C LEU A 312 -25.73 -14.15 -7.59
N THR A 313 -25.95 -13.00 -6.95
CA THR A 313 -25.03 -12.36 -6.00
C THR A 313 -25.46 -12.66 -4.56
N ALA A 314 -24.63 -12.28 -3.57
CA ALA A 314 -24.99 -12.45 -2.17
C ALA A 314 -26.23 -11.60 -1.78
N GLU A 315 -26.40 -10.44 -2.41
CA GLU A 315 -27.54 -9.51 -2.20
C GLU A 315 -28.88 -10.10 -2.69
N ASP A 316 -28.83 -11.04 -3.64
CA ASP A 316 -30.04 -11.68 -4.17
C ASP A 316 -30.55 -12.79 -3.24
N ILE A 317 -29.75 -13.27 -2.29
CA ILE A 317 -30.03 -14.49 -1.53
C ILE A 317 -31.32 -14.35 -0.72
N ASP A 318 -31.54 -13.24 0.00
CA ASP A 318 -32.74 -13.06 0.84
C ASP A 318 -34.03 -13.16 0.03
N SER A 319 -34.04 -12.56 -1.16
CA SER A 319 -35.19 -12.60 -2.08
C SER A 319 -35.53 -14.00 -2.59
N HIS A 320 -34.58 -14.95 -2.53
CA HIS A 320 -34.73 -16.32 -3.01
C HIS A 320 -35.02 -17.36 -1.92
N LEU A 321 -34.90 -17.01 -0.62
CA LEU A 321 -35.06 -17.97 0.48
C LEU A 321 -36.43 -18.66 0.51
N ALA A 322 -37.48 -17.90 0.21
CA ALA A 322 -38.83 -18.45 0.13
C ALA A 322 -38.97 -19.45 -1.04
N ALA A 323 -38.34 -19.15 -2.18
CA ALA A 323 -38.33 -20.02 -3.35
C ALA A 323 -37.50 -21.29 -3.11
N TRP A 324 -36.44 -21.19 -2.31
CA TRP A 324 -35.60 -22.31 -1.90
C TRP A 324 -36.16 -23.11 -0.73
N GLY A 325 -37.37 -22.80 -0.25
CA GLY A 325 -38.02 -23.55 0.82
C GLY A 325 -37.39 -23.36 2.21
N VAL A 326 -36.56 -22.33 2.40
CA VAL A 326 -35.81 -22.05 3.64
C VAL A 326 -36.19 -20.71 4.30
N GLY A 327 -37.34 -20.15 3.93
CA GLY A 327 -37.84 -18.84 4.44
C GLY A 327 -38.11 -18.76 5.96
N ASN A 328 -37.92 -19.85 6.70
CA ASN A 328 -38.01 -19.88 8.16
C ASN A 328 -36.72 -19.46 8.87
N LEU A 329 -35.60 -19.39 8.13
CA LEU A 329 -34.31 -18.96 8.68
C LEU A 329 -34.36 -17.49 9.11
N TYR A 330 -33.57 -17.17 10.13
CA TYR A 330 -33.17 -15.81 10.44
C TYR A 330 -31.99 -15.46 9.52
N VAL A 331 -32.07 -14.31 8.86
CA VAL A 331 -31.04 -13.83 7.95
C VAL A 331 -30.62 -12.45 8.41
N LYS A 332 -29.31 -12.27 8.51
CA LYS A 332 -28.70 -10.96 8.72
C LYS A 332 -27.67 -10.74 7.62
N GLU A 333 -27.95 -9.78 6.76
CA GLU A 333 -27.00 -9.30 5.75
C GLU A 333 -25.95 -8.41 6.42
N LEU A 334 -24.71 -8.58 5.99
CA LEU A 334 -23.54 -7.82 6.39
C LEU A 334 -23.00 -7.13 5.13
N PRO A 335 -23.46 -5.90 4.83
CA PRO A 335 -23.08 -5.19 3.61
C PRO A 335 -21.60 -4.76 3.63
N ALA A 336 -20.96 -4.70 4.80
CA ALA A 336 -19.51 -4.51 4.94
C ALA A 336 -18.95 -5.35 6.10
N LEU A 337 -17.71 -5.81 5.98
CA LEU A 337 -16.99 -6.54 7.05
C LEU A 337 -16.83 -5.72 8.35
N ALA A 338 -16.84 -4.38 8.26
CA ALA A 338 -16.79 -3.50 9.43
C ALA A 338 -17.98 -3.66 10.40
N ASP A 339 -19.11 -4.22 9.95
CA ASP A 339 -20.28 -4.50 10.79
C ASP A 339 -20.07 -5.70 11.76
N GLU A 340 -18.95 -6.42 11.66
CA GLU A 340 -18.59 -7.57 12.51
C GLU A 340 -18.53 -7.23 14.02
N LEU A 341 -18.16 -6.01 14.40
CA LEU A 341 -17.93 -5.64 15.81
C LEU A 341 -19.21 -5.62 16.68
N THR A 342 -20.40 -5.63 16.06
CA THR A 342 -21.67 -5.79 16.80
C THR A 342 -22.07 -7.24 17.06
N MET A 343 -21.34 -8.25 16.55
CA MET A 343 -21.64 -9.67 16.82
C MET A 343 -21.11 -10.19 18.17
N ILE A 344 -20.10 -9.57 18.79
CA ILE A 344 -19.48 -10.11 20.01
C ILE A 344 -20.19 -9.63 21.30
N GLN A 345 -21.11 -8.66 21.21
CA GLN A 345 -21.74 -8.04 22.38
C GLN A 345 -23.27 -8.23 22.50
N ALA A 346 -23.90 -9.11 21.72
CA ALA A 346 -25.34 -9.39 21.82
C ALA A 346 -25.64 -10.83 22.28
#